data_AF-A0A9P1JIY7-F1
#
_entry.id   AF-A0A9P1JIY7-F1
#
_cell.length_a   1.000
_cell.length_b   1.000
_cell.length_c   1.000
_cell.angle_alpha   90.00
_cell.angle_beta   90.00
_cell.angle_gamma   90.00
#
_symmetry.space_group_name_H-M   'P 1'
#
loop_
_entity.id
_entity.type
_entity.pdbx_description
1 polymer ?
#
loop_
_entity_poly.entity_id
_entity_poly.type
_entity_poly.pdbx_seq_one_letter_code
_entity_poly.pdbx_strand_id
1 'polypeptide(L)'
;MNMFSLGEGKVPINGLLYKEWKQRQTLLLLSAGFLLIIGPLAIINEYFHYKDCLSVLHQYPGSVCTFSIDYSHRNVIGLHFIPPVIMGLFLTRAGRAEKMYTLSLPYSRSRIFHTKFLLGAAVLAGSQLVSYGVSDILFLMLKPDAVHHFHSFSAGMLVVSLMIYALVTAAGTITGNLAAQLITPFTISFFPIVIFTIYLLNAEFLFGKQAVRDIDFPWSGFLIYFMPAAYIHTSWIHYMKHALLICALMGFCFYLFGYVNFLKMPSERSGHFILSKHTERIFQVLVMVISMLGGAGVCGYAYNGSYSGYIFGMLIGAVIGFFISYYFMYKKTKQI
;
A
#
# COMPACT_ATOMS: atom_id res chain seq x y z
N MET A 1 56.27 -12.71 -10.28
CA MET A 1 56.48 -12.22 -8.91
C MET A 1 56.42 -10.70 -8.95
N ASN A 2 55.23 -10.14 -8.74
CA ASN A 2 55.02 -8.90 -8.00
C ASN A 2 53.53 -8.72 -7.75
N MET A 3 53.25 -8.80 -6.46
CA MET A 3 51.96 -8.77 -5.77
C MET A 3 51.46 -7.33 -5.84
N PHE A 4 50.41 -7.05 -6.61
CA PHE A 4 49.64 -5.83 -6.41
C PHE A 4 48.64 -6.09 -5.29
N SER A 5 48.99 -5.55 -4.13
CA SER A 5 48.17 -5.46 -2.93
C SER A 5 46.75 -5.01 -3.24
N LEU A 6 45.79 -5.91 -3.00
CA LEU A 6 44.37 -5.60 -2.87
C LEU A 6 44.18 -4.70 -1.65
N GLY A 7 44.28 -3.38 -1.86
CA GLY A 7 43.69 -2.41 -0.95
C GLY A 7 42.17 -2.60 -0.96
N GLU A 8 41.56 -2.67 0.21
CA GLU A 8 40.12 -2.83 0.42
C GLU A 8 39.30 -1.80 -0.39
N GLY A 9 38.93 -2.20 -1.61
CA GLY A 9 38.19 -1.37 -2.54
C GLY A 9 36.75 -1.22 -2.09
N LYS A 10 36.48 -0.24 -1.22
CA LYS A 10 35.12 0.25 -0.99
C LYS A 10 34.58 0.80 -2.31
N VAL A 11 33.83 -0.03 -3.03
CA VAL A 11 33.15 0.37 -4.26
C VAL A 11 32.25 1.58 -3.97
N PRO A 12 32.37 2.70 -4.72
CA PRO A 12 31.74 3.96 -4.38
C PRO A 12 30.21 3.88 -4.39
N ILE A 13 29.58 4.44 -3.35
CA ILE A 13 28.12 4.48 -3.15
C ILE A 13 27.40 5.12 -4.35
N ASN A 14 28.04 6.11 -4.98
CA ASN A 14 27.52 6.84 -6.12
C ASN A 14 27.29 5.92 -7.33
N GLY A 15 28.08 4.85 -7.50
CA GLY A 15 27.95 3.94 -8.63
C GLY A 15 26.65 3.12 -8.57
N LEU A 16 26.28 2.62 -7.39
CA LEU A 16 25.05 1.86 -7.20
C LEU A 16 23.80 2.74 -7.36
N LEU A 17 23.83 3.94 -6.75
CA LEU A 17 22.72 4.89 -6.85
C LEU A 17 22.51 5.36 -8.28
N TYR A 18 23.59 5.70 -8.99
CA TYR A 18 23.54 6.08 -10.40
C TYR A 18 22.99 4.97 -11.28
N LYS A 19 23.40 3.71 -11.04
CA LYS A 19 22.86 2.55 -11.76
C LYS A 19 21.34 2.44 -11.56
N GLU A 20 20.86 2.42 -10.32
CA GLU A 20 19.43 2.25 -10.01
C GLU A 20 18.60 3.42 -10.58
N TRP A 21 19.11 4.65 -10.48
CA TRP A 21 18.53 5.83 -11.11
C TRP A 21 18.40 5.65 -12.62
N LYS A 22 19.51 5.32 -13.30
CA LYS A 22 19.54 5.25 -14.77
C LYS A 22 18.67 4.10 -15.29
N GLN A 23 18.66 2.97 -14.60
CA GLN A 23 17.90 1.79 -14.99
C GLN A 23 16.39 2.01 -14.92
N ARG A 24 15.91 2.84 -13.99
CA ARG A 24 14.48 3.11 -13.78
C ARG A 24 14.09 4.57 -14.01
N GLN A 25 14.92 5.33 -14.73
CA GLN A 25 14.78 6.77 -14.88
C GLN A 25 13.37 7.18 -15.35
N THR A 26 12.84 6.54 -16.39
CA THR A 26 11.51 6.85 -16.93
C THR A 26 10.40 6.63 -15.90
N LEU A 27 10.45 5.53 -15.14
CA LEU A 27 9.48 5.24 -14.09
C LEU A 27 9.52 6.29 -12.97
N LEU A 28 10.74 6.63 -12.54
CA LEU A 28 10.97 7.62 -11.48
C LEU A 28 10.42 8.99 -11.91
N LEU A 29 10.73 9.42 -13.13
CA LEU A 29 10.27 10.70 -13.68
C LEU A 29 8.75 10.74 -13.90
N LEU A 30 8.14 9.67 -14.41
CA LEU A 30 6.68 9.62 -14.59
C LEU A 30 5.95 9.66 -13.23
N SER A 31 6.44 8.92 -12.23
CA SER A 31 5.88 8.92 -10.89
C SER A 31 6.02 10.28 -10.22
N ALA A 32 7.19 10.92 -10.37
CA ALA A 32 7.45 12.26 -9.86
C ALA A 32 6.57 13.31 -10.55
N GLY A 33 6.45 13.27 -11.88
CA GLY A 33 5.63 14.18 -12.65
C GLY A 33 4.15 14.06 -12.28
N PHE A 34 3.64 12.84 -12.13
CA PHE A 34 2.27 12.62 -11.67
C PHE A 34 2.00 13.24 -10.29
N LEU A 35 2.88 13.00 -9.31
CA LEU A 35 2.74 13.56 -7.96
C LEU A 35 2.92 15.07 -7.91
N LEU A 36 3.76 15.63 -8.78
CA LEU A 36 3.96 17.07 -8.90
C LEU A 36 2.70 17.76 -9.42
N ILE A 37 2.04 17.16 -10.42
CA ILE A 37 0.91 17.79 -11.14
C ILE A 37 -0.42 17.63 -10.41
N ILE A 38 -0.65 16.48 -9.75
CA ILE A 38 -1.98 16.13 -9.22
C ILE A 38 -2.56 17.14 -8.22
N GLY A 39 -1.73 17.75 -7.36
CA GLY A 39 -2.16 18.77 -6.39
C GLY A 39 -2.56 20.08 -7.08
N PRO A 40 -1.65 20.72 -7.84
CA PRO A 40 -1.93 21.89 -8.67
C PRO A 40 -3.12 21.71 -9.60
N LEU A 41 -3.24 20.54 -10.25
CA LEU A 41 -4.35 20.22 -11.15
C LEU A 41 -5.70 20.23 -10.43
N ALA A 42 -5.77 19.69 -9.20
CA ALA A 42 -6.99 19.70 -8.41
C ALA A 42 -7.44 21.14 -8.06
N ILE A 43 -6.49 22.03 -7.75
CA ILE A 43 -6.77 23.44 -7.46
C ILE A 43 -7.30 24.15 -8.72
N ILE A 44 -6.65 23.92 -9.86
CA ILE A 44 -7.07 24.49 -11.15
C ILE A 44 -8.46 23.98 -11.54
N ASN A 45 -8.76 22.69 -11.30
CA ASN A 45 -10.07 22.11 -11.57
C ASN A 45 -11.18 22.78 -10.75
N GLU A 46 -10.96 22.97 -9.45
CA GLU A 46 -11.91 23.71 -8.59
C GLU A 46 -12.09 25.16 -9.03
N TYR A 47 -11.01 25.81 -9.47
CA TYR A 47 -11.08 27.16 -9.99
C TYR A 47 -11.92 27.26 -11.28
N PHE A 48 -11.81 26.28 -12.19
CA PHE A 48 -12.67 26.22 -13.37
C PHE A 48 -14.13 25.97 -13.01
N HIS A 49 -14.42 25.06 -12.07
CA HIS A 49 -15.78 24.86 -11.57
C HIS A 49 -16.38 26.13 -10.97
N TYR A 50 -15.58 26.89 -10.22
CA TYR A 50 -15.98 28.19 -9.69
C TYR A 50 -16.30 29.20 -10.82
N LYS A 51 -15.46 29.28 -11.85
CA LYS A 51 -15.71 30.15 -13.01
C LYS A 51 -16.96 29.76 -13.79
N ASP A 52 -17.20 28.47 -13.98
CA ASP A 52 -18.40 27.98 -14.65
C ASP A 52 -19.65 28.35 -13.84
N CYS A 53 -19.60 28.21 -12.51
CA CYS A 53 -20.67 28.67 -11.61
C CYS A 53 -20.97 30.17 -11.79
N LEU A 54 -19.94 31.02 -11.80
CA LEU A 54 -20.09 32.46 -12.00
C LEU A 54 -20.74 32.82 -13.34
N SER A 55 -20.45 32.06 -14.39
CA SER A 55 -20.98 32.32 -15.74
C SER A 55 -22.50 32.12 -15.85
N VAL A 56 -23.08 31.25 -15.01
CA VAL A 56 -24.52 30.91 -15.01
C VAL A 56 -25.27 31.65 -13.88
N LEU A 57 -24.57 32.44 -13.07
CA LEU A 57 -25.14 33.13 -11.91
C LEU A 57 -26.31 34.06 -12.28
N HIS A 58 -26.25 34.69 -13.46
CA HIS A 58 -27.33 35.54 -13.98
C HIS A 58 -28.66 34.78 -14.19
N GLN A 59 -28.61 33.46 -14.36
CA GLN A 59 -29.77 32.61 -14.62
C GLN A 59 -30.44 32.12 -13.32
N TYR A 60 -29.75 32.20 -12.19
CA TYR A 60 -30.25 31.76 -10.88
C TYR A 60 -29.93 32.78 -9.78
N PRO A 61 -30.75 33.84 -9.62
CA PRO A 61 -30.47 35.00 -8.74
C PRO A 61 -30.52 34.73 -7.22
N GLY A 62 -30.34 33.47 -6.78
CA GLY A 62 -30.23 33.08 -5.38
C GLY A 62 -29.13 32.05 -5.10
N SER A 63 -28.34 31.63 -6.09
CA SER A 63 -27.18 30.76 -5.87
C SER A 63 -25.97 31.59 -5.42
N VAL A 64 -25.16 31.02 -4.53
CA VAL A 64 -23.89 31.62 -4.08
C VAL A 64 -22.76 30.75 -4.60
N CYS A 65 -21.94 31.28 -5.50
CA CYS A 65 -20.71 30.61 -5.94
C CYS A 65 -19.58 31.03 -5.00
N THR A 66 -18.99 30.08 -4.28
CA THR A 66 -17.83 30.31 -3.41
C THR A 66 -16.63 29.54 -3.96
N PHE A 67 -15.44 30.15 -3.93
CA PHE A 67 -14.21 29.49 -4.33
C PHE A 67 -13.50 28.96 -3.08
N SER A 68 -14.00 27.84 -2.56
CA SER A 68 -13.43 27.16 -1.40
C SER A 68 -12.80 25.83 -1.80
N ILE A 69 -11.63 25.53 -1.23
CA ILE A 69 -10.93 24.26 -1.49
C ILE A 69 -10.88 23.46 -0.20
N ASP A 70 -11.48 22.27 -0.23
CA ASP A 70 -11.50 21.35 0.90
C ASP A 70 -10.84 20.01 0.56
N TYR A 71 -9.73 19.73 1.23
CA TYR A 71 -8.98 18.49 1.07
C TYR A 71 -9.59 17.29 1.83
N SER A 72 -10.68 17.49 2.58
CA SER A 72 -11.42 16.41 3.24
C SER A 72 -12.29 15.59 2.27
N HIS A 73 -12.71 16.20 1.15
CA HIS A 73 -13.58 15.57 0.16
C HIS A 73 -12.78 14.90 -0.99
N ARG A 74 -13.30 13.78 -1.50
CA ARG A 74 -12.62 13.02 -2.55
C ARG A 74 -12.77 13.68 -3.91
N ASN A 75 -11.70 14.34 -4.33
CA ASN A 75 -11.48 14.74 -5.72
C ASN A 75 -10.37 13.90 -6.38
N VAL A 76 -9.82 14.39 -7.50
CA VAL A 76 -8.64 13.87 -8.22
C VAL A 76 -7.49 13.52 -7.26
N ILE A 77 -7.41 14.22 -6.13
CA ILE A 77 -6.50 14.02 -5.01
C ILE A 77 -6.57 12.58 -4.43
N GLY A 78 -7.64 11.82 -4.61
CA GLY A 78 -7.71 10.41 -4.21
C GLY A 78 -6.73 9.49 -4.93
N LEU A 79 -6.10 9.91 -6.03
CA LEU A 79 -5.21 9.09 -6.85
C LEU A 79 -3.74 9.06 -6.39
N HIS A 80 -3.40 9.76 -5.29
CA HIS A 80 -2.04 9.83 -4.75
C HIS A 80 -1.45 8.49 -4.27
N PHE A 81 -2.28 7.46 -4.08
CA PHE A 81 -1.80 6.12 -3.73
C PHE A 81 -1.16 5.38 -4.92
N ILE A 82 -1.46 5.77 -6.17
CA ILE A 82 -1.02 5.07 -7.38
C ILE A 82 0.52 5.07 -7.52
N PRO A 83 1.22 6.22 -7.44
CA PRO A 83 2.66 6.25 -7.64
C PRO A 83 3.46 5.44 -6.60
N PRO A 84 3.14 5.49 -5.29
CA PRO A 84 3.75 4.59 -4.31
C PRO A 84 3.62 3.10 -4.63
N VAL A 85 2.44 2.68 -5.11
CA VAL A 85 2.22 1.28 -5.52
C VAL A 85 3.11 0.94 -6.71
N ILE A 86 3.07 1.75 -7.78
CA ILE A 86 3.90 1.56 -8.98
C ILE A 86 5.39 1.51 -8.61
N MET A 87 5.85 2.46 -7.80
CA MET A 87 7.24 2.53 -7.35
C MET A 87 7.65 1.29 -6.55
N GLY A 88 6.80 0.85 -5.62
CA GLY A 88 7.04 -0.35 -4.83
C GLY A 88 7.16 -1.58 -5.72
N LEU A 89 6.26 -1.73 -6.71
CA LEU A 89 6.27 -2.83 -7.66
C LEU A 89 7.57 -2.86 -8.46
N PHE A 90 7.93 -1.77 -9.13
CA PHE A 90 8.98 -1.80 -10.14
C PHE A 90 10.41 -1.58 -9.61
N LEU A 91 10.59 -0.97 -8.44
CA LEU A 91 11.93 -0.81 -7.83
C LEU A 91 12.40 -2.07 -7.10
N THR A 92 11.48 -2.79 -6.46
CA THR A 92 11.78 -4.08 -5.83
C THR A 92 11.67 -5.25 -6.80
N ARG A 93 10.89 -5.10 -7.88
CA ARG A 93 10.95 -6.02 -9.01
C ARG A 93 12.36 -6.00 -9.56
N ALA A 94 12.92 -7.19 -9.55
CA ALA A 94 13.92 -7.55 -10.51
C ALA A 94 13.41 -8.85 -11.13
N GLY A 95 13.31 -8.91 -12.46
CA GLY A 95 13.09 -10.19 -13.14
C GLY A 95 14.16 -11.20 -12.71
N ARG A 96 13.98 -12.49 -12.98
CA ARG A 96 14.98 -13.53 -12.62
C ARG A 96 16.41 -13.10 -12.97
N ALA A 97 16.60 -12.63 -14.20
CA ALA A 97 17.87 -12.15 -14.72
C ALA A 97 18.39 -10.91 -13.97
N GLU A 98 17.53 -9.95 -13.69
CA GLU A 98 17.89 -8.72 -12.97
C GLU A 98 18.18 -8.98 -11.48
N LYS A 99 17.49 -9.94 -10.85
CA LYS A 99 17.73 -10.35 -9.45
C LYS A 99 19.08 -11.02 -9.34
N MET A 100 19.38 -11.95 -10.26
CA MET A 100 20.69 -12.60 -10.32
C MET A 100 21.80 -11.60 -10.61
N TYR A 101 21.62 -10.70 -11.58
CA TYR A 101 22.61 -9.66 -11.92
C TYR A 101 22.84 -8.66 -10.78
N THR A 102 21.79 -8.24 -10.08
CA THR A 102 21.92 -7.27 -8.98
C THR A 102 22.55 -7.92 -7.75
N LEU A 103 22.25 -9.20 -7.49
CA LEU A 103 22.86 -9.97 -6.40
C LEU A 103 24.29 -10.42 -6.73
N SER A 104 24.70 -10.47 -8.00
CA SER A 104 26.08 -10.76 -8.40
C SER A 104 27.00 -9.54 -8.37
N LEU A 105 26.47 -8.34 -8.14
CA LEU A 105 27.30 -7.15 -7.97
C LEU A 105 28.12 -7.24 -6.66
N PRO A 106 29.30 -6.62 -6.59
CA PRO A 106 30.16 -6.59 -5.40
C PRO A 106 29.61 -5.62 -4.32
N TYR A 107 28.30 -5.66 -4.06
CA TYR A 107 27.64 -4.88 -3.03
C TYR A 107 26.88 -5.80 -2.08
N SER A 108 26.89 -5.47 -0.78
CA SER A 108 26.09 -6.19 0.21
C SER A 108 24.59 -6.06 -0.09
N ARG A 109 23.82 -7.13 0.16
CA ARG A 109 22.35 -7.13 0.03
C ARG A 109 21.68 -6.01 0.82
N SER A 110 22.20 -5.72 2.02
CA SER A 110 21.73 -4.60 2.84
C SER A 110 21.82 -3.28 2.08
N ARG A 111 23.01 -2.95 1.56
CA ARG A 111 23.23 -1.72 0.78
C ARG A 111 22.32 -1.62 -0.43
N ILE A 112 22.13 -2.71 -1.18
CA ILE A 112 21.21 -2.75 -2.34
C ILE A 112 19.78 -2.40 -1.91
N PHE A 113 19.29 -2.98 -0.82
CA PHE A 113 17.95 -2.70 -0.32
C PHE A 113 17.80 -1.23 0.10
N HIS A 114 18.73 -0.71 0.90
CA HIS A 114 18.70 0.68 1.35
C HIS A 114 18.72 1.65 0.17
N THR A 115 19.61 1.45 -0.82
CA THR A 115 19.69 2.34 -1.98
C THR A 115 18.39 2.35 -2.78
N LYS A 116 17.79 1.18 -3.04
CA LYS A 116 16.51 1.09 -3.77
C LYS A 116 15.36 1.76 -3.01
N PHE A 117 15.26 1.47 -1.72
CA PHE A 117 14.20 2.02 -0.88
C PHE A 117 14.32 3.54 -0.73
N LEU A 118 15.52 4.03 -0.41
CA LEU A 118 15.78 5.47 -0.24
C LEU A 118 15.60 6.23 -1.55
N LEU A 119 15.99 5.65 -2.69
CA LEU A 119 15.74 6.26 -3.99
C LEU A 119 14.23 6.44 -4.25
N GLY A 120 13.43 5.41 -3.99
CA GLY A 120 11.98 5.50 -4.14
C GLY A 120 11.35 6.50 -3.17
N ALA A 121 11.73 6.44 -1.90
CA ALA A 121 11.27 7.35 -0.87
C ALA A 121 11.63 8.81 -1.17
N ALA A 122 12.85 9.09 -1.65
CA ALA A 122 13.29 10.42 -2.02
C ALA A 122 12.50 10.99 -3.21
N VAL A 123 12.18 10.17 -4.21
CA VAL A 123 11.34 10.61 -5.34
C VAL A 123 9.91 10.90 -4.92
N LEU A 124 9.30 10.05 -4.09
CA LEU A 124 7.97 10.30 -3.54
C LEU A 124 7.95 11.58 -2.69
N ALA A 125 8.87 11.71 -1.74
CA ALA A 125 8.95 12.86 -0.86
C ALA A 125 9.26 14.16 -1.62
N GLY A 126 10.28 14.15 -2.48
CA GLY A 126 10.69 15.32 -3.25
C GLY A 126 9.57 15.82 -4.16
N SER A 127 8.90 14.93 -4.89
CA SER A 127 7.80 15.33 -5.79
C SER A 127 6.60 15.90 -5.05
N GLN A 128 6.22 15.32 -3.91
CA GLN A 128 5.13 15.85 -3.08
C GLN A 128 5.48 17.18 -2.42
N LEU A 129 6.74 17.39 -2.00
CA LEU A 129 7.21 18.68 -1.47
C LEU A 129 7.18 19.78 -2.54
N VAL A 130 7.57 19.46 -3.77
CA VAL A 130 7.45 20.40 -4.90
C VAL A 130 5.98 20.68 -5.22
N SER A 131 5.14 19.65 -5.26
CA SER A 131 3.69 19.76 -5.45
C SER A 131 3.07 20.70 -4.41
N TYR A 132 3.43 20.53 -3.14
CA TYR A 132 3.03 21.40 -2.03
C TYR A 132 3.43 22.86 -2.30
N GLY A 133 4.69 23.12 -2.67
CA GLY A 133 5.16 24.48 -2.95
C GLY A 133 4.43 25.13 -4.13
N VAL A 134 4.18 24.38 -5.21
CA VAL A 134 3.42 24.89 -6.36
C VAL A 134 1.96 25.16 -6.00
N SER A 135 1.32 24.27 -5.23
CA SER A 135 -0.02 24.47 -4.71
C SER A 135 -0.14 25.71 -3.83
N ASP A 136 0.85 25.95 -2.97
CA ASP A 136 0.91 27.13 -2.10
C ASP A 136 1.01 28.43 -2.91
N ILE A 137 1.88 28.45 -3.93
CA ILE A 137 1.97 29.57 -4.88
C ILE A 137 0.64 29.81 -5.61
N LEU A 138 -0.06 28.74 -6.01
CA LEU A 138 -1.38 28.86 -6.65
C LEU A 138 -2.43 29.47 -5.72
N PHE A 139 -2.42 29.15 -4.43
CA PHE A 139 -3.33 29.80 -3.47
C PHE A 139 -3.05 31.30 -3.35
N LEU A 140 -1.78 31.71 -3.36
CA LEU A 140 -1.42 33.13 -3.37
C LEU A 140 -1.89 33.85 -4.64
N MET A 141 -1.87 33.17 -5.79
CA MET A 141 -2.29 33.74 -7.07
C MET A 141 -3.82 33.80 -7.23
N LEU A 142 -4.53 32.71 -6.90
CA LEU A 142 -5.97 32.57 -7.13
C LEU A 142 -6.83 33.12 -5.99
N LYS A 143 -6.25 33.29 -4.79
CA LYS A 143 -6.91 33.83 -3.59
C LYS A 143 -8.28 33.20 -3.29
N PRO A 144 -8.35 31.89 -3.01
CA PRO A 144 -9.58 31.23 -2.57
C PRO A 144 -10.13 31.86 -1.29
N ASP A 145 -11.46 31.82 -1.15
CA ASP A 145 -12.18 32.34 0.02
C ASP A 145 -11.83 31.56 1.28
N ALA A 146 -11.61 30.24 1.13
CA ALA A 146 -11.18 29.36 2.21
C ALA A 146 -10.36 28.17 1.67
N VAL A 147 -9.34 27.78 2.44
CA VAL A 147 -8.55 26.56 2.20
C VAL A 147 -8.57 25.70 3.46
N HIS A 148 -9.24 24.56 3.40
CA HIS A 148 -9.39 23.65 4.53
C HIS A 148 -8.41 22.48 4.44
N HIS A 149 -7.74 22.21 5.57
CA HIS A 149 -6.91 21.02 5.78
C HIS A 149 -5.70 20.79 4.85
N PHE A 150 -5.28 21.78 4.07
CA PHE A 150 -4.16 21.64 3.10
C PHE A 150 -2.85 21.13 3.73
N HIS A 151 -2.29 21.83 4.71
CA HIS A 151 -1.00 21.43 5.31
C HIS A 151 -1.06 20.03 5.94
N SER A 152 -2.15 19.76 6.67
CA SER A 152 -2.47 18.47 7.27
C SER A 152 -2.53 17.36 6.22
N PHE A 153 -3.24 17.60 5.12
CA PHE A 153 -3.36 16.68 4.02
C PHE A 153 -2.00 16.39 3.39
N SER A 154 -1.23 17.41 3.02
CA SER A 154 0.06 17.23 2.36
C SER A 154 1.07 16.45 3.22
N ALA A 155 1.17 16.79 4.52
CA ALA A 155 2.03 16.07 5.44
C ALA A 155 1.56 14.62 5.66
N GLY A 156 0.25 14.42 5.85
CA GLY A 156 -0.30 13.09 6.04
C GLY A 156 -0.16 12.20 4.81
N MET A 157 -0.38 12.74 3.62
CA MET A 157 -0.22 12.00 2.37
C MET A 157 1.21 11.57 2.10
N LEU A 158 2.20 12.36 2.50
CA LEU A 158 3.59 11.93 2.45
C LEU A 158 3.82 10.67 3.29
N VAL A 159 3.32 10.66 4.52
CA VAL A 159 3.41 9.50 5.43
C VAL A 159 2.68 8.30 4.85
N VAL A 160 1.45 8.48 4.36
CA VAL A 160 0.66 7.42 3.73
C VAL A 160 1.36 6.87 2.49
N SER A 161 1.88 7.72 1.61
CA SER A 161 2.62 7.32 0.41
C SER A 161 3.85 6.49 0.76
N LEU A 162 4.62 6.88 1.79
CA LEU A 162 5.78 6.10 2.25
C LEU A 162 5.36 4.75 2.87
N MET A 163 4.26 4.72 3.61
CA MET A 163 3.71 3.47 4.18
C MET A 163 3.26 2.51 3.07
N ILE A 164 2.55 2.99 2.04
CA ILE A 164 2.11 2.16 0.90
C ILE A 164 3.33 1.64 0.14
N TYR A 165 4.30 2.52 -0.13
CA TYR A 165 5.55 2.15 -0.78
C TYR A 165 6.30 1.07 0.00
N ALA A 166 6.39 1.20 1.33
CA ALA A 166 7.02 0.21 2.20
C ALA A 166 6.27 -1.12 2.20
N LEU A 167 4.93 -1.11 2.24
CA LEU A 167 4.10 -2.32 2.16
C LEU A 167 4.34 -3.09 0.85
N VAL A 168 4.29 -2.40 -0.29
CA VAL A 168 4.46 -3.02 -1.61
C VAL A 168 5.90 -3.48 -1.83
N THR A 169 6.87 -2.72 -1.32
CA THR A 169 8.29 -3.11 -1.30
C THR A 169 8.48 -4.39 -0.48
N ALA A 170 7.92 -4.44 0.73
CA ALA A 170 7.97 -5.61 1.60
C ALA A 170 7.37 -6.84 0.91
N ALA A 171 6.21 -6.69 0.27
CA ALA A 171 5.62 -7.75 -0.53
C ALA A 171 6.55 -8.22 -1.66
N GLY A 172 7.27 -7.30 -2.32
CA GLY A 172 8.25 -7.63 -3.38
C GLY A 172 9.45 -8.46 -2.93
N THR A 173 9.78 -8.43 -1.63
CA THR A 173 10.88 -9.22 -1.06
C THR A 173 10.50 -10.67 -0.76
N ILE A 174 9.20 -10.95 -0.58
CA ILE A 174 8.69 -12.30 -0.30
C ILE A 174 8.03 -12.95 -1.52
N THR A 175 7.67 -12.17 -2.54
CA THR A 175 6.98 -12.65 -3.74
C THR A 175 7.91 -12.80 -4.94
N GLY A 176 7.60 -13.78 -5.79
CA GLY A 176 8.45 -14.15 -6.93
C GLY A 176 7.95 -13.64 -8.29
N ASN A 177 6.75 -13.07 -8.37
CA ASN A 177 6.14 -12.56 -9.61
C ASN A 177 5.27 -11.31 -9.34
N LEU A 178 4.88 -10.59 -10.40
CA LEU A 178 4.15 -9.31 -10.30
C LEU A 178 2.76 -9.47 -9.69
N ALA A 179 2.02 -10.51 -10.10
CA ALA A 179 0.67 -10.74 -9.64
C ALA A 179 0.65 -11.01 -8.14
N ALA A 180 1.56 -11.86 -7.65
CA ALA A 180 1.75 -12.11 -6.24
C ALA A 180 2.13 -10.83 -5.48
N GLN A 181 3.01 -10.01 -6.05
CA GLN A 181 3.44 -8.75 -5.46
C GLN A 181 2.32 -7.71 -5.36
N LEU A 182 1.30 -7.77 -6.22
CA LEU A 182 0.11 -6.93 -6.17
C LEU A 182 -0.95 -7.48 -5.20
N ILE A 183 -1.22 -8.78 -5.28
CA ILE A 183 -2.24 -9.45 -4.46
C ILE A 183 -1.84 -9.42 -2.98
N THR A 184 -0.57 -9.65 -2.66
CA THR A 184 -0.08 -9.71 -1.27
C THR A 184 -0.34 -8.41 -0.47
N PRO A 185 0.09 -7.21 -0.91
CA PRO A 185 -0.17 -5.98 -0.19
C PRO A 185 -1.66 -5.62 -0.20
N PHE A 186 -2.41 -5.98 -1.25
CA PHE A 186 -3.87 -5.84 -1.27
C PHE A 186 -4.52 -6.66 -0.16
N THR A 187 -4.17 -7.95 -0.03
CA THR A 187 -4.68 -8.82 1.05
C THR A 187 -4.27 -8.31 2.43
N ILE A 188 -3.00 -7.92 2.62
CA ILE A 188 -2.52 -7.36 3.89
C ILE A 188 -3.27 -6.07 4.24
N SER A 189 -3.64 -5.27 3.25
CA SER A 189 -4.33 -3.99 3.47
C SER A 189 -5.70 -4.15 4.11
N PHE A 190 -6.39 -5.29 3.91
CA PHE A 190 -7.69 -5.59 4.51
C PHE A 190 -7.61 -6.66 5.62
N PHE A 191 -6.42 -7.21 5.88
CA PHE A 191 -6.26 -8.33 6.80
C PHE A 191 -6.81 -8.07 8.22
N PRO A 192 -6.58 -6.89 8.85
CA PRO A 192 -7.07 -6.65 10.21
C PRO A 192 -8.59 -6.76 10.33
N ILE A 193 -9.34 -6.21 9.38
CA ILE A 193 -10.80 -6.23 9.41
C ILE A 193 -11.34 -7.64 9.13
N VAL A 194 -10.70 -8.38 8.21
CA VAL A 194 -11.08 -9.77 7.92
C VAL A 194 -10.92 -10.64 9.16
N ILE A 195 -9.79 -10.57 9.85
CA ILE A 195 -9.56 -11.37 11.07
C ILE A 195 -10.56 -11.02 12.17
N PHE A 196 -10.80 -9.73 12.39
CA PHE A 196 -11.75 -9.30 13.41
C PHE A 196 -13.18 -9.74 13.09
N THR A 197 -13.60 -9.63 11.83
CA THR A 197 -14.91 -10.09 11.38
C THR A 197 -15.08 -11.58 11.60
N ILE A 198 -14.06 -12.38 11.23
CA ILE A 198 -14.07 -13.82 11.47
C ILE A 198 -14.18 -14.11 12.97
N TYR A 199 -13.39 -13.42 13.80
CA TYR A 199 -13.47 -13.57 15.25
C TYR A 199 -14.90 -13.31 15.77
N LEU A 200 -15.51 -12.19 15.39
CA LEU A 200 -16.86 -11.82 15.83
C LEU A 200 -17.91 -12.83 15.40
N LEU A 201 -17.89 -13.25 14.14
CA LEU A 201 -18.84 -14.23 13.61
C LEU A 201 -18.74 -15.59 14.32
N ASN A 202 -17.56 -15.97 14.80
CA ASN A 202 -17.36 -17.23 15.52
C ASN A 202 -17.56 -17.07 17.04
N ALA A 203 -17.36 -15.88 17.60
CA ALA A 203 -17.51 -15.61 19.03
C ALA A 203 -18.95 -15.83 19.53
N GLU A 204 -19.95 -15.55 18.69
CA GLU A 204 -21.35 -15.82 19.02
C GLU A 204 -21.60 -17.33 19.25
N PHE A 205 -21.00 -18.19 18.42
CA PHE A 205 -21.08 -19.65 18.55
C PHE A 205 -20.26 -20.20 19.71
N LEU A 206 -19.08 -19.62 19.96
CA LEU A 206 -18.16 -20.11 21.00
C LEU A 206 -18.55 -19.66 22.41
N PHE A 207 -19.13 -18.47 22.55
CA PHE A 207 -19.39 -17.84 23.85
C PHE A 207 -20.87 -17.60 24.14
N GLY A 208 -21.78 -17.92 23.21
CA GLY A 208 -23.23 -17.87 23.42
C GLY A 208 -23.83 -16.48 23.65
N LYS A 209 -23.04 -15.42 23.43
CA LYS A 209 -23.48 -14.02 23.51
C LYS A 209 -23.65 -13.46 22.10
N GLN A 210 -24.72 -12.71 21.87
CA GLN A 210 -24.92 -11.88 20.68
C GLN A 210 -23.88 -10.74 20.66
N ALA A 211 -22.62 -11.08 20.41
CA ALA A 211 -21.54 -10.12 20.25
C ALA A 211 -21.73 -9.24 19.00
N VAL A 212 -22.66 -9.61 18.11
CA VAL A 212 -22.89 -8.99 16.81
C VAL A 212 -23.89 -7.81 16.87
N ARG A 213 -24.76 -7.72 17.89
CA ARG A 213 -25.88 -6.75 17.89
C ARG A 213 -25.49 -5.28 18.16
N ASP A 214 -24.35 -5.01 18.78
CA ASP A 214 -23.95 -3.66 19.20
C ASP A 214 -22.68 -3.14 18.50
N ILE A 215 -22.30 -3.74 17.36
CA ILE A 215 -21.11 -3.31 16.62
C ILE A 215 -21.54 -2.52 15.39
N ASP A 216 -21.37 -1.20 15.43
CA ASP A 216 -21.39 -0.31 14.26
C ASP A 216 -20.24 -0.69 13.31
N PHE A 217 -20.47 -1.76 12.56
CA PHE A 217 -19.59 -2.29 11.53
C PHE A 217 -19.58 -1.31 10.34
N PRO A 218 -18.47 -1.05 9.62
CA PRO A 218 -17.04 -1.32 9.87
C PRO A 218 -16.18 -0.07 10.26
N TRP A 219 -16.77 1.08 10.59
CA TRP A 219 -16.06 2.38 10.55
C TRP A 219 -15.70 3.02 11.91
N SER A 220 -16.15 2.49 13.05
CA SER A 220 -16.00 3.16 14.35
C SER A 220 -14.92 2.58 15.28
N GLY A 221 -14.20 1.54 14.86
CA GLY A 221 -13.27 0.80 15.73
C GLY A 221 -11.78 1.15 15.57
N PHE A 222 -11.01 1.02 16.66
CA PHE A 222 -9.53 1.15 16.71
C PHE A 222 -8.80 0.34 15.60
N LEU A 223 -9.38 -0.77 15.16
CA LEU A 223 -8.81 -1.63 14.11
C LEU A 223 -8.70 -0.96 12.74
N ILE A 224 -9.53 0.04 12.44
CA ILE A 224 -9.47 0.75 11.16
C ILE A 224 -8.12 1.47 10.99
N TYR A 225 -7.51 1.91 12.09
CA TYR A 225 -6.20 2.57 12.05
C TYR A 225 -5.06 1.60 11.70
N PHE A 226 -5.26 0.29 11.83
CA PHE A 226 -4.28 -0.73 11.39
C PHE A 226 -4.51 -1.19 9.96
N MET A 227 -5.54 -0.68 9.28
CA MET A 227 -5.88 -1.05 7.91
C MET A 227 -5.19 -0.11 6.92
N PRO A 228 -4.12 -0.50 6.20
CA PRO A 228 -3.49 0.34 5.19
C PRO A 228 -4.48 0.95 4.18
N ALA A 229 -5.51 0.19 3.79
CA ALA A 229 -6.53 0.65 2.86
C ALA A 229 -7.38 1.82 3.40
N ALA A 230 -7.54 1.96 4.73
CA ALA A 230 -8.30 3.05 5.32
C ALA A 230 -7.67 4.42 5.01
N TYR A 231 -6.34 4.47 4.89
CA TYR A 231 -5.60 5.70 4.67
C TYR A 231 -5.68 6.24 3.24
N ILE A 232 -6.24 5.45 2.30
CA ILE A 232 -6.56 5.93 0.95
C ILE A 232 -7.69 6.97 1.01
N HIS A 233 -8.54 6.92 2.04
CA HIS A 233 -9.63 7.86 2.25
C HIS A 233 -9.18 8.99 3.18
N THR A 234 -9.56 10.22 2.87
CA THR A 234 -9.18 11.45 3.60
C THR A 234 -9.80 11.58 5.00
N SER A 235 -10.62 10.61 5.43
CA SER A 235 -11.30 10.60 6.73
C SER A 235 -10.35 10.69 7.93
N TRP A 236 -9.09 10.26 7.79
CA TRP A 236 -8.06 10.37 8.84
C TRP A 236 -7.64 11.80 9.14
N ILE A 237 -7.98 12.78 8.29
CA ILE A 237 -7.66 14.21 8.50
C ILE A 237 -8.32 14.74 9.77
N HIS A 238 -9.50 14.24 10.15
CA HIS A 238 -10.19 14.68 11.37
C HIS A 238 -9.58 14.07 12.66
N TYR A 239 -8.80 13.00 12.55
CA TYR A 239 -8.20 12.26 13.67
C TYR A 239 -6.66 12.24 13.62
N MET A 240 -6.10 13.28 12.97
CA MET A 240 -4.71 13.42 12.49
C MET A 240 -3.62 12.78 13.36
N LYS A 241 -3.57 13.10 14.66
CA LYS A 241 -2.37 12.85 15.48
C LYS A 241 -2.13 11.35 15.69
N HIS A 242 -3.17 10.61 16.07
CA HIS A 242 -3.04 9.19 16.37
C HIS A 242 -2.99 8.34 15.09
N ALA A 243 -3.79 8.70 14.09
CA ALA A 243 -3.85 7.96 12.82
C ALA A 243 -2.52 8.01 12.06
N LEU A 244 -1.90 9.19 11.92
CA LEU A 244 -0.64 9.32 11.18
C LEU A 244 0.54 8.67 11.89
N LEU A 245 0.56 8.68 13.23
CA LEU A 245 1.58 7.98 13.99
C LEU A 245 1.49 6.46 13.78
N ILE A 246 0.28 5.89 13.82
CA ILE A 246 0.06 4.46 13.55
C ILE A 246 0.48 4.12 12.10
N CYS A 247 0.11 4.97 11.14
CA CYS A 247 0.53 4.82 9.74
C CYS A 247 2.06 4.82 9.58
N ALA A 248 2.76 5.75 10.23
CA ALA A 248 4.21 5.84 10.19
C ALA A 248 4.88 4.61 10.83
N LEU A 249 4.39 4.17 12.00
CA LEU A 249 4.88 2.94 12.66
C LEU A 249 4.67 1.71 11.78
N MET A 250 3.51 1.60 11.14
CA MET A 250 3.22 0.51 10.21
C MET A 250 4.14 0.53 9.00
N GLY A 251 4.39 1.70 8.41
CA GLY A 251 5.38 1.87 7.33
C GLY A 251 6.78 1.44 7.75
N PHE A 252 7.20 1.80 8.97
CA PHE A 252 8.49 1.36 9.53
C PHE A 252 8.54 -0.16 9.75
N CYS A 253 7.49 -0.77 10.28
CA CYS A 253 7.39 -2.23 10.41
C CYS A 253 7.47 -2.94 9.05
N PHE A 254 6.78 -2.44 8.01
CA PHE A 254 6.88 -2.99 6.66
C PHE A 254 8.28 -2.84 6.08
N TYR A 255 8.92 -1.70 6.31
CA TYR A 255 10.31 -1.49 5.91
C TYR A 255 11.26 -2.51 6.55
N LEU A 256 11.18 -2.69 7.88
CA LEU A 256 12.00 -3.68 8.60
C LEU A 256 11.72 -5.11 8.13
N PHE A 257 10.45 -5.45 7.94
CA PHE A 257 10.06 -6.75 7.42
C PHE A 257 10.64 -6.99 6.02
N GLY A 258 10.51 -6.01 5.12
CA GLY A 258 11.10 -6.06 3.80
C GLY A 258 12.62 -6.22 3.85
N TYR A 259 13.29 -5.46 4.71
CA TYR A 259 14.75 -5.53 4.89
C TYR A 259 15.21 -6.94 5.29
N VAL A 260 14.63 -7.50 6.35
CA VAL A 260 15.00 -8.83 6.86
C VAL A 260 14.76 -9.92 5.80
N ASN A 261 13.64 -9.85 5.08
CA ASN A 261 13.33 -10.80 4.01
C ASN A 261 14.25 -10.65 2.81
N PHE A 262 14.63 -9.41 2.44
CA PHE A 262 15.56 -9.16 1.35
C PHE A 262 16.95 -9.76 1.61
N LEU A 263 17.44 -9.68 2.85
CA LEU A 263 18.73 -10.30 3.23
C LEU A 263 18.72 -11.81 3.00
N LYS A 264 17.61 -12.47 3.35
CA LYS A 264 17.43 -13.94 3.26
C LYS A 264 16.89 -14.42 1.90
N MET A 265 16.69 -13.51 0.94
CA MET A 265 15.99 -13.82 -0.30
C MET A 265 16.77 -14.85 -1.16
N PRO A 266 16.15 -15.97 -1.57
CA PRO A 266 16.76 -16.93 -2.48
C PRO A 266 16.69 -16.43 -3.93
N SER A 267 17.79 -16.56 -4.68
CA SER A 267 17.88 -16.13 -6.09
C SER A 267 17.21 -17.09 -7.08
N GLU A 268 17.11 -18.38 -6.74
CA GLU A 268 16.75 -19.45 -7.68
C GLU A 268 15.24 -19.64 -7.90
N ARG A 269 14.39 -19.16 -6.96
CA ARG A 269 12.93 -19.41 -6.95
C ARG A 269 12.07 -18.31 -7.59
N SER A 270 12.65 -17.43 -8.40
CA SER A 270 11.90 -16.41 -9.15
C SER A 270 10.79 -17.05 -10.00
N GLY A 271 9.57 -16.48 -9.98
CA GLY A 271 8.39 -17.00 -10.69
C GLY A 271 7.33 -17.66 -9.79
N HIS A 272 7.69 -18.12 -8.59
CA HIS A 272 6.71 -18.64 -7.62
C HIS A 272 5.93 -17.51 -6.96
N PHE A 273 4.74 -17.81 -6.43
CA PHE A 273 3.94 -16.83 -5.68
C PHE A 273 4.72 -16.32 -4.46
N ILE A 274 5.24 -17.23 -3.62
CA ILE A 274 6.16 -16.93 -2.52
C ILE A 274 7.55 -17.54 -2.79
N LEU A 275 8.60 -16.77 -2.52
CA LEU A 275 9.99 -17.16 -2.76
C LEU A 275 10.48 -18.23 -1.80
N SER A 276 10.17 -18.11 -0.50
CA SER A 276 10.60 -19.04 0.55
C SER A 276 9.62 -20.19 0.72
N LYS A 277 10.10 -21.44 0.63
CA LYS A 277 9.28 -22.66 0.82
C LYS A 277 8.67 -22.73 2.23
N HIS A 278 9.41 -22.28 3.25
CA HIS A 278 8.94 -22.27 4.62
C HIS A 278 7.77 -21.27 4.79
N THR A 279 7.96 -20.05 4.28
CA THR A 279 6.95 -18.99 4.32
C THR A 279 5.72 -19.36 3.49
N GLU A 280 5.89 -19.99 2.33
CA GLU A 280 4.81 -20.50 1.49
C GLU A 280 3.90 -21.46 2.26
N ARG A 281 4.48 -22.43 2.98
CA ARG A 281 3.71 -23.40 3.77
C ARG A 281 2.94 -22.73 4.92
N ILE A 282 3.54 -21.75 5.59
CA ILE A 282 2.86 -20.99 6.65
C ILE A 282 1.63 -20.28 6.09
N PHE A 283 1.78 -19.56 4.97
CA PHE A 283 0.66 -18.85 4.36
C PHE A 283 -0.42 -19.81 3.85
N GLN A 284 -0.06 -20.99 3.33
CA GLN A 284 -1.04 -22.00 2.92
C GLN A 284 -1.91 -22.45 4.10
N VAL A 285 -1.28 -22.80 5.23
CA VAL A 285 -2.00 -23.20 6.45
C VAL A 285 -2.88 -22.06 6.95
N LEU A 286 -2.35 -20.84 6.96
CA LEU A 286 -3.09 -19.65 7.40
C LEU A 286 -4.32 -19.38 6.53
N VAL A 287 -4.18 -19.45 5.19
CA VAL A 287 -5.32 -19.29 4.27
C VAL A 287 -6.37 -20.38 4.51
N MET A 288 -5.98 -21.63 4.67
CA MET A 288 -6.92 -22.73 4.95
C MET A 288 -7.69 -22.51 6.25
N VAL A 289 -7.01 -22.14 7.34
CA VAL A 289 -7.64 -21.87 8.64
C VAL A 289 -8.58 -20.67 8.56
N ILE A 290 -8.17 -19.57 7.93
CA ILE A 290 -8.99 -18.37 7.77
C ILE A 290 -10.23 -18.67 6.93
N SER A 291 -10.09 -19.39 5.81
CA SER A 291 -11.23 -19.75 4.97
C SER A 291 -12.21 -20.68 5.69
N MET A 292 -11.71 -21.64 6.47
CA MET A 292 -12.52 -22.55 7.26
C MET A 292 -13.30 -21.83 8.37
N LEU A 293 -12.63 -20.97 9.17
CA LEU A 293 -13.28 -20.19 10.22
C LEU A 293 -14.22 -19.11 9.65
N GLY A 294 -13.85 -18.49 8.53
CA GLY A 294 -14.71 -17.51 7.84
C GLY A 294 -15.98 -18.17 7.30
N GLY A 295 -15.85 -19.33 6.64
CA GLY A 295 -17.00 -20.10 6.16
C GLY A 295 -17.92 -20.54 7.30
N ALA A 296 -17.35 -21.03 8.41
CA ALA A 296 -18.11 -21.44 9.58
C ALA A 296 -18.92 -20.27 10.17
N GLY A 297 -18.28 -19.12 10.38
CA GLY A 297 -18.94 -17.93 10.93
C GLY A 297 -20.05 -17.37 10.01
N VAL A 298 -19.77 -17.24 8.70
CA VAL A 298 -20.74 -16.69 7.74
C VAL A 298 -21.96 -17.61 7.58
N CYS A 299 -21.74 -18.91 7.33
CA CYS A 299 -22.85 -19.84 7.15
C CYS A 299 -23.59 -20.07 8.47
N GLY A 300 -22.89 -20.18 9.60
CA GLY A 300 -23.53 -20.27 10.91
C GLY A 300 -24.51 -19.11 11.13
N TYR A 301 -24.05 -17.87 10.90
CA TYR A 301 -24.91 -16.69 11.03
C TYR A 301 -26.08 -16.71 10.04
N ALA A 302 -25.83 -17.06 8.78
CA ALA A 302 -26.88 -17.15 7.74
C ALA A 302 -27.97 -18.18 8.05
N TYR A 303 -27.66 -19.23 8.82
CA TYR A 303 -28.61 -20.25 9.27
C TYR A 303 -29.06 -20.02 10.73
N ASN A 304 -29.31 -18.76 11.11
CA ASN A 304 -29.87 -18.36 12.41
C ASN A 304 -29.12 -18.92 13.64
N GLY A 305 -27.79 -19.02 13.58
CA GLY A 305 -27.02 -19.54 14.72
C GLY A 305 -27.00 -21.06 14.83
N SER A 306 -27.41 -21.80 13.79
CA SER A 306 -27.42 -23.27 13.83
C SER A 306 -26.02 -23.89 13.76
N TYR A 307 -25.76 -24.87 14.63
CA TYR A 307 -24.56 -25.72 14.58
C TYR A 307 -24.40 -26.47 13.25
N SER A 308 -25.50 -26.85 12.59
CA SER A 308 -25.43 -27.51 11.28
C SER A 308 -24.90 -26.59 10.19
N GLY A 309 -25.36 -25.32 10.17
CA GLY A 309 -24.87 -24.30 9.26
C GLY A 309 -23.40 -23.95 9.50
N TYR A 310 -22.98 -23.95 10.76
CA TYR A 310 -21.59 -23.73 11.16
C TYR A 310 -20.64 -24.84 10.64
N ILE A 311 -20.99 -26.11 10.84
CA ILE A 311 -20.20 -27.25 10.35
C ILE A 311 -20.19 -27.28 8.82
N PHE A 312 -21.34 -27.01 8.18
CA PHE A 312 -21.42 -26.95 6.73
C PHE A 312 -20.54 -25.83 6.15
N GLY A 313 -20.58 -24.64 6.75
CA GLY A 313 -19.72 -23.52 6.39
C GLY A 313 -18.23 -23.82 6.56
N MET A 314 -17.87 -24.57 7.60
CA MET A 314 -16.51 -25.03 7.84
C MET A 314 -16.00 -25.91 6.69
N LEU A 315 -16.82 -26.85 6.22
CA LEU A 315 -16.49 -27.73 5.10
C LEU A 315 -16.33 -26.94 3.78
N ILE A 316 -17.27 -26.05 3.47
CA ILE A 316 -17.17 -25.18 2.29
C ILE A 316 -15.91 -24.30 2.37
N GLY A 317 -15.68 -23.68 3.52
CA GLY A 317 -14.52 -22.85 3.77
C GLY A 317 -13.20 -23.60 3.59
N ALA A 318 -13.11 -24.84 4.08
CA ALA A 318 -11.95 -25.70 3.87
C ALA A 318 -11.73 -26.02 2.38
N VAL A 319 -12.79 -26.33 1.63
CA VAL A 319 -12.72 -26.59 0.18
C VAL A 319 -12.22 -25.35 -0.56
N ILE A 320 -12.79 -24.17 -0.28
CA ILE A 320 -12.36 -22.89 -0.88
C ILE A 320 -10.89 -22.59 -0.53
N GLY A 321 -10.52 -22.72 0.75
CA GLY A 321 -9.15 -22.48 1.21
C GLY A 321 -8.13 -23.41 0.57
N PHE A 322 -8.50 -24.68 0.36
CA PHE A 322 -7.69 -25.65 -0.39
C PHE A 322 -7.52 -25.22 -1.85
N PHE A 323 -8.60 -24.83 -2.54
CA PHE A 323 -8.53 -24.38 -3.92
C PHE A 323 -7.66 -23.13 -4.08
N ILE A 324 -7.82 -22.14 -3.22
CA ILE A 324 -6.99 -20.92 -3.22
C ILE A 324 -5.52 -21.30 -3.01
N SER A 325 -5.22 -22.09 -1.97
CA SER A 325 -3.86 -22.50 -1.65
C SER A 325 -3.22 -23.31 -2.79
N TYR A 326 -3.96 -24.22 -3.40
CA TYR A 326 -3.47 -25.07 -4.48
C TYR A 326 -3.21 -24.28 -5.77
N TYR A 327 -4.15 -23.46 -6.22
CA TYR A 327 -4.04 -22.76 -7.50
C TYR A 327 -3.18 -21.50 -7.45
N PHE A 328 -3.22 -20.72 -6.36
CA PHE A 328 -2.43 -19.49 -6.26
C PHE A 328 -1.04 -19.72 -5.70
N MET A 329 -0.86 -20.66 -4.76
CA MET A 329 0.42 -20.80 -4.06
C MET A 329 1.23 -21.98 -4.57
N TYR A 330 0.61 -23.16 -4.72
CA TYR A 330 1.32 -24.39 -5.08
C TYR A 330 1.56 -24.55 -6.59
N LYS A 331 0.56 -24.24 -7.43
CA LYS A 331 0.70 -24.39 -8.88
C LYS A 331 1.71 -23.38 -9.41
N LYS A 332 2.86 -23.88 -9.86
CA LYS A 332 3.88 -23.10 -10.55
C LYS A 332 3.21 -22.35 -11.70
N THR A 333 3.20 -21.02 -11.66
CA THR A 333 2.81 -20.22 -12.81
C THR A 333 3.84 -20.52 -13.90
N LYS A 334 3.49 -21.35 -14.89
CA LYS A 334 4.33 -21.56 -16.07
C LYS A 334 4.45 -20.19 -16.73
N GLN A 335 5.65 -19.61 -16.70
CA GLN A 335 5.96 -18.43 -17.49
C GLN A 335 5.95 -18.87 -18.95
N ILE A 336 5.04 -18.29 -19.73
CA ILE A 336 5.17 -18.23 -21.19
C ILE A 336 6.31 -17.26 -21.50
#